data_AF-A0A8T4T3G9-F1
#
_entry.id   AF-A0A8T4T3G9-F1
#
_cell.length_a   1.000
_cell.length_b   1.000
_cell.length_c   1.000
_cell.angle_alpha   90.00
_cell.angle_beta   90.00
_cell.angle_gamma   90.00
#
_symmetry.space_group_name_H-M   'P 1'
#
loop_
_entity.id
_entity.type
_entity.pdbx_description
1 polymer ?
#
loop_
_entity_poly.entity_id
_entity_poly.type
_entity_poly.pdbx_seq_one_letter_code
_entity_poly.pdbx_strand_id
1 'polypeptide(L)'
;MKAIKDFNDFIENGIVKRQSPDKSRAEFLIKQAEHSYLFLQDVINKIRINETNANDIMKSCYDILMELVRAKMILKGYNAAGQGRKST
;
A
#
# COMPACT_ATOMS: atom_id res chain seq x y z
N MET A 1 12.07 18.68 -7.63
CA MET A 1 10.91 17.86 -7.20
C MET A 1 9.63 18.56 -7.64
N LYS A 2 8.66 17.85 -8.23
CA LYS A 2 7.32 18.43 -8.46
C LYS A 2 6.68 18.73 -7.10
N ALA A 3 5.88 19.79 -7.02
CA ALA A 3 5.09 20.09 -5.83
C ALA A 3 4.21 18.87 -5.47
N ILE A 4 4.13 18.56 -4.18
CA ILE A 4 3.20 17.56 -3.67
C ILE A 4 1.80 18.09 -3.95
N LYS A 5 1.00 17.34 -4.72
CA LYS A 5 -0.40 17.68 -5.01
C LYS A 5 -1.23 17.65 -3.74
N ASP A 6 -2.27 18.47 -3.68
CA ASP A 6 -3.23 18.39 -2.57
C ASP A 6 -3.96 17.04 -2.65
N PHE A 7 -4.31 16.46 -1.50
CA PHE A 7 -5.03 15.16 -1.50
C PHE A 7 -6.38 15.26 -2.23
N ASN A 8 -7.04 16.42 -2.15
CA ASN A 8 -8.31 16.66 -2.83
C ASN A 8 -8.16 16.59 -4.35
N ASP A 9 -7.01 16.98 -4.92
CA ASP A 9 -6.74 16.83 -6.35
C ASP A 9 -6.90 15.37 -6.79
N PHE A 10 -6.54 14.40 -5.94
CA PHE A 10 -6.66 12.98 -6.28
C PHE A 10 -8.11 12.49 -6.23
N ILE A 11 -8.95 13.12 -5.40
CA ILE A 11 -10.40 12.84 -5.36
C ILE A 11 -11.05 13.43 -6.60
N GLU A 12 -10.76 14.69 -6.92
CA GLU A 12 -11.31 15.40 -8.09
C GLU A 12 -10.93 14.74 -9.41
N ASN A 13 -9.69 14.27 -9.53
CA ASN A 13 -9.21 13.55 -10.72
C ASN A 13 -9.67 12.08 -10.78
N GLY A 14 -10.50 11.62 -9.84
CA GLY A 14 -11.06 10.27 -9.82
C GLY A 14 -10.04 9.16 -9.54
N ILE A 15 -8.86 9.50 -9.05
CA ILE A 15 -7.79 8.56 -8.65
C ILE A 15 -8.16 7.92 -7.30
N VAL A 16 -8.78 8.70 -6.42
CA VAL A 16 -9.31 8.24 -5.13
C VAL A 16 -10.82 8.40 -5.12
N LYS A 17 -11.53 7.36 -4.71
CA LYS A 17 -12.99 7.38 -4.52
C LYS A 17 -13.32 7.41 -3.04
N ARG A 18 -14.38 8.12 -2.68
CA ARG A 18 -14.97 8.05 -1.35
C ARG A 18 -15.75 6.74 -1.22
N GLN A 19 -15.69 6.13 -0.05
CA GLN A 19 -16.46 4.94 0.33
C GLN A 19 -16.81 5.02 1.82
N SER A 20 -17.71 4.15 2.28
CA SER A 20 -17.92 3.97 3.72
C SER A 20 -16.64 3.42 4.36
N PRO A 21 -16.20 3.96 5.52
CA PRO A 21 -15.10 3.37 6.26
C PRO A 21 -15.36 1.90 6.59
N ASP A 22 -14.39 1.04 6.31
CA ASP A 22 -14.45 -0.38 6.64
C ASP A 22 -13.32 -0.74 7.61
N LYS A 23 -13.64 -0.68 8.91
CA LYS A 23 -12.68 -0.96 9.98
C LYS A 23 -12.16 -2.39 9.95
N SER A 24 -13.06 -3.35 9.74
CA SER A 24 -12.72 -4.78 9.69
C SER A 24 -11.70 -5.06 8.58
N ARG A 25 -11.97 -4.54 7.38
CA ARG A 25 -11.04 -4.71 6.25
C ARG A 25 -9.71 -4.03 6.48
N ALA A 26 -9.70 -2.84 7.06
CA ALA A 26 -8.46 -2.15 7.36
C ALA A 26 -7.62 -2.85 8.43
N GLU A 27 -8.24 -3.33 9.51
CA GLU A 27 -7.56 -4.11 10.56
C GLU A 27 -6.96 -5.40 9.99
N PHE A 28 -7.68 -6.06 9.09
CA PHE A 28 -7.16 -7.23 8.38
C PHE A 28 -5.88 -6.90 7.61
N LEU A 29 -5.86 -5.82 6.82
CA LEU A 29 -4.68 -5.41 6.05
C LEU A 29 -3.50 -5.00 6.94
N ILE A 30 -3.77 -4.33 8.08
CA ILE A 30 -2.73 -4.00 9.05
C ILE A 30 -2.05 -5.27 9.57
N LYS A 31 -2.84 -6.28 9.97
CA LYS A 31 -2.31 -7.56 10.44
C LYS A 31 -1.51 -8.29 9.38
N GLN A 32 -1.94 -8.26 8.11
CA GLN A 32 -1.20 -8.86 6.99
C GLN A 32 0.13 -8.15 6.75
N ALA A 33 0.15 -6.82 6.82
CA ALA A 33 1.38 -6.04 6.67
C ALA A 33 2.37 -6.31 7.81
N GLU A 34 1.88 -6.41 9.05
CA GLU A 34 2.70 -6.79 10.21
C GLU A 34 3.31 -8.18 10.06
N HIS A 35 2.52 -9.17 9.65
CA HIS A 35 3.00 -10.53 9.41
C HIS A 35 4.05 -10.57 8.27
N SER A 36 3.80 -9.85 7.19
CA SER A 36 4.73 -9.73 6.06
C SER A 36 6.04 -9.07 6.47
N TYR A 37 5.99 -8.07 7.35
CA TYR A 37 7.17 -7.43 7.90
C TYR A 37 8.01 -8.38 8.76
N LEU A 38 7.38 -9.12 9.68
CA LEU A 38 8.07 -10.11 10.51
C LEU A 38 8.73 -11.20 9.65
N PHE A 39 8.03 -11.68 8.62
CA PHE A 39 8.59 -12.64 7.67
C PHE A 39 9.79 -12.07 6.91
N LEU A 40 9.69 -10.84 6.40
CA LEU A 40 10.80 -10.18 5.69
C LEU A 40 12.02 -10.01 6.60
N GLN A 41 11.81 -9.66 7.87
CA GLN A 41 12.90 -9.58 8.84
C GLN A 41 13.58 -10.95 9.04
N ASP A 42 12.81 -12.03 9.15
CA ASP A 42 13.36 -13.39 9.27
C ASP A 42 14.19 -13.78 8.03
N VAL A 43 13.69 -13.46 6.82
CA VAL A 43 14.41 -13.66 5.56
C VAL A 43 15.72 -12.88 5.54
N ILE A 44 15.71 -11.59 5.88
CA ILE A 44 16.90 -10.75 5.91
C ILE A 44 17.91 -11.26 6.94
N ASN A 45 17.45 -11.71 8.10
CA ASN A 45 18.32 -12.22 9.15
C ASN A 45 19.01 -13.54 8.77
N LYS A 46 18.30 -14.43 8.06
CA LYS A 46 18.80 -15.75 7.64
C LYS A 46 19.62 -15.72 6.37
N ILE A 47 19.12 -15.06 5.33
CA ILE A 47 19.68 -15.12 3.97
C ILE A 47 20.66 -13.95 3.73
N ARG A 48 20.55 -12.87 4.51
CA ARG A 48 21.23 -11.59 4.31
C ARG A 48 20.85 -10.94 2.98
N ILE A 49 21.15 -9.65 2.87
CA ILE A 49 20.95 -8.89 1.64
C ILE A 49 22.17 -9.10 0.75
N ASN A 50 21.94 -9.40 -0.53
CA ASN A 50 22.97 -9.52 -1.56
C ASN A 50 22.43 -8.99 -2.90
N GLU A 51 23.28 -8.99 -3.92
CA GLU A 51 22.93 -8.43 -5.24
C GLU A 51 21.77 -9.18 -5.92
N THR A 52 21.58 -10.47 -5.63
CA THR A 52 20.54 -11.28 -6.29
C THR A 52 19.17 -11.13 -5.64
N ASN A 53 19.11 -10.75 -4.35
CA ASN A 53 17.85 -10.63 -3.60
C ASN A 53 17.47 -9.18 -3.20
N ALA A 54 18.36 -8.21 -3.43
CA ALA A 54 18.11 -6.82 -3.05
C ALA A 54 16.82 -6.26 -3.66
N ASN A 55 16.57 -6.56 -4.94
CA ASN A 55 15.36 -6.09 -5.63
C ASN A 55 14.07 -6.70 -5.05
N ASP A 56 14.10 -7.98 -4.70
CA ASP A 56 12.94 -8.65 -4.10
C ASP A 56 12.65 -8.10 -2.70
N ILE A 57 13.69 -7.86 -1.91
CA ILE A 57 13.56 -7.24 -0.58
C ILE A 57 12.98 -5.83 -0.69
N MET A 58 13.45 -5.02 -1.64
CA MET A 58 12.91 -3.68 -1.89
C MET A 58 11.44 -3.74 -2.32
N LYS A 59 11.08 -4.70 -3.17
CA LYS A 59 9.69 -4.92 -3.58
C LYS A 59 8.82 -5.32 -2.38
N SER A 60 9.29 -6.22 -1.52
CA SER A 60 8.57 -6.58 -0.30
C SER A 60 8.35 -5.38 0.63
N CYS A 61 9.37 -4.54 0.83
CA CYS A 61 9.24 -3.30 1.59
C CYS A 61 8.15 -2.37 0.99
N TYR A 62 8.17 -2.19 -0.33
CA TYR A 62 7.18 -1.39 -1.03
C TYR A 62 5.76 -1.95 -0.85
N ASP A 63 5.59 -3.26 -1.03
CA ASP A 63 4.29 -3.91 -0.93
C ASP A 63 3.70 -3.79 0.49
N ILE A 64 4.52 -3.98 1.54
CA ILE A 64 4.13 -3.78 2.95
C ILE A 64 3.67 -2.34 3.19
N LEU A 65 4.44 -1.35 2.72
CA LEU A 65 4.08 0.06 2.87
C LEU A 65 2.78 0.38 2.13
N MET A 66 2.60 -0.16 0.92
CA MET A 66 1.38 0.05 0.15
C MET A 66 0.15 -0.58 0.79
N GLU A 67 0.30 -1.73 1.46
CA GLU A 67 -0.77 -2.36 2.22
C GLU A 67 -1.21 -1.48 3.41
N LEU A 68 -0.25 -0.93 4.17
CA LEU A 68 -0.53 0.01 5.27
C LEU A 68 -1.19 1.30 4.78
N VAL A 69 -0.72 1.86 3.65
CA VAL A 69 -1.34 3.04 3.03
C VAL A 69 -2.79 2.74 2.64
N ARG A 70 -3.07 1.58 2.04
CA ARG A 70 -4.44 1.16 1.69
C ARG A 70 -5.31 1.00 2.92
N ALA A 71 -4.81 0.37 3.98
CA ALA A 71 -5.53 0.25 5.24
C ALA A 71 -5.92 1.63 5.81
N LYS A 72 -4.99 2.58 5.82
CA LYS A 72 -5.23 3.96 6.27
C LYS A 72 -6.26 4.69 5.39
N MET A 73 -6.23 4.47 4.07
CA MET A 73 -7.24 5.01 3.17
C MET A 73 -8.62 4.45 3.48
N ILE A 74 -8.75 3.14 3.65
CA ILE A 74 -10.01 2.46 3.96
C ILE A 74 -10.58 2.96 5.30
N LEU A 75 -9.76 3.09 6.35
CA LEU A 75 -10.17 3.64 7.65
C LEU A 75 -10.75 5.05 7.54
N LYS A 76 -10.24 5.84 6.59
CA LYS A 76 -10.69 7.21 6.34
C LYS A 76 -11.85 7.30 5.35
N GLY A 77 -12.39 6.17 4.88
CA GLY A 77 -13.47 6.15 3.89
C GLY A 77 -13.02 6.48 2.47
N TYR A 78 -11.80 6.08 2.11
CA TYR A 78 -11.26 6.24 0.77
C TYR A 78 -10.87 4.88 0.17
N ASN A 79 -11.00 4.77 -1.14
CA ASN A 79 -10.50 3.65 -1.92
C ASN A 79 -9.66 4.19 -3.08
N ALA A 80 -8.52 3.58 -3.35
CA ALA A 80 -7.77 3.88 -4.57
C ALA A 80 -8.51 3.22 -5.74
N ALA A 81 -9.18 4.03 -6.55
CA ALA A 81 -9.64 3.54 -7.83
C ALA A 81 -8.41 3.53 -8.73
N GLY A 82 -7.87 2.34 -9.03
CA GLY A 82 -7.01 2.22 -10.20
C GLY A 82 -7.73 2.93 -11.35
N GLN A 83 -7.03 3.74 -12.15
CA GLN A 83 -7.62 4.29 -13.38
C GLN A 83 -8.18 3.11 -14.15
N GLY A 84 -9.50 2.91 -14.04
CA GLY A 84 -10.19 1.88 -14.76
C GLY A 84 -9.97 2.21 -16.21
N ARG A 85 -9.26 1.31 -16.90
CA ARG A 85 -9.25 1.20 -18.36
C ARG A 85 -10.68 1.49 -18.81
N LYS A 86 -10.92 2.66 -19.40
CA LYS A 86 -12.21 2.95 -20.02
C LYS A 86 -12.33 1.94 -21.15
N SER A 87 -13.12 0.88 -20.95
CA SER A 87 -13.62 0.05 -22.04
C SER A 87 -14.62 0.92 -22.80
N THR A 88 -14.10 1.59 -23.83
CA THR A 88 -14.89 1.99 -25.00
C THR A 88 -15.39 0.77 -25.74
#